data_AF-A0A392NNW6-F1
#
_entry.id   AF-A0A392NNW6-F1
#
_cell.length_a   1.000
_cell.length_b   1.000
_cell.length_c   1.000
_cell.angle_alpha   90.00
_cell.angle_beta   90.00
_cell.angle_gamma   90.00
#
_symmetry.space_group_name_H-M   'P 1'
#
loop_
_entity.id
_entity.type
_entity.pdbx_description
1 polymer ?
#
loop_
_entity_poly.entity_id
_entity_poly.type
_entity_poly.pdbx_seq_one_letter_code
_entity_poly.pdbx_strand_id
1 'polypeptide(L)' 'KAILTVLNSNGRNSFNLERGDTIKLPAGTIIYLANRDDNEDLRVLDLAIPVNRPGQFQVKTNNPSYLGSAKIF' A
#
# COMPACT_ATOMS: atom_id res chain seq x y z
N LYS A 1 -0.17 -5.76 -13.39
CA LYS A 1 1.09 -5.90 -12.59
C LYS A 1 1.41 -4.61 -11.81
N ALA A 2 2.05 -4.66 -10.63
CA ALA A 2 2.33 -3.44 -9.83
C ALA A 2 3.79 -3.33 -9.34
N ILE A 3 4.27 -2.12 -9.05
CA ILE A 3 5.43 -1.90 -8.15
C ILE A 3 4.91 -1.48 -6.79
N LEU A 4 5.33 -2.16 -5.73
CA LEU A 4 5.31 -1.62 -4.39
C LEU A 4 6.70 -1.12 -4.02
N THR A 5 6.83 0.16 -3.67
CA THR A 5 8.06 0.73 -3.14
C THR A 5 7.87 1.07 -1.68
N VAL A 6 8.76 0.53 -0.84
CA VAL A 6 8.79 0.74 0.60
C VAL A 6 9.96 1.65 0.94
N LEU A 7 9.69 2.75 1.64
CA LEU A 7 10.75 3.65 2.12
C LEU A 7 11.27 3.21 3.48
N ASN A 8 12.58 3.29 3.63
CA ASN A 8 13.30 3.04 4.87
C ASN A 8 14.19 4.26 5.18
N SER A 9 14.72 4.36 6.40
CA SER A 9 15.62 5.46 6.79
C SER A 9 16.83 5.63 5.88
N ASN A 10 17.26 4.54 5.24
CA ASN A 10 18.49 4.47 4.46
C ASN A 10 18.24 4.37 2.94
N GLY A 11 16.99 4.51 2.47
CA GLY A 11 16.67 4.44 1.04
C GLY A 11 15.28 3.87 0.75
N ARG A 12 15.18 3.07 -0.31
CA ARG A 12 13.93 2.44 -0.74
C ARG A 12 14.16 1.03 -1.28
N ASN A 13 13.20 0.15 -1.01
CA ASN A 13 13.14 -1.19 -1.59
C ASN A 13 11.90 -1.29 -2.49
N SER A 14 12.04 -1.83 -3.69
CA SER A 14 10.94 -1.98 -4.64
C SER A 14 10.69 -3.45 -4.95
N PHE A 15 9.42 -3.84 -4.97
CA PHE A 15 8.94 -5.19 -5.21
C PHE A 15 8.00 -5.19 -6.41
N ASN A 16 8.20 -6.11 -7.34
CA ASN A 16 7.22 -6.38 -8.38
C ASN A 16 6.12 -7.26 -7.77
N LEU A 17 4.87 -6.85 -7.91
CA LEU A 17 3.72 -7.61 -7.43
C LEU A 17 2.90 -8.10 -8.63
N GLU A 18 2.55 -9.38 -8.57
CA GLU A 18 1.62 -10.06 -9.45
C GLU A 18 0.38 -10.53 -8.69
N ARG A 19 -0.62 -11.02 -9.43
CA ARG A 19 -1.87 -11.48 -8.83
C ARG A 19 -1.61 -12.67 -7.91
N GLY A 20 -2.03 -12.54 -6.65
CA GLY A 20 -1.85 -13.58 -5.63
C GLY A 20 -0.66 -13.35 -4.71
N ASP A 21 0.22 -12.41 -5.03
CA ASP A 21 1.31 -12.03 -4.13
C ASP A 21 0.75 -11.38 -2.86
N THR A 22 1.36 -11.73 -1.72
CA THR A 22 1.03 -11.17 -0.42
C THR A 22 2.27 -10.56 0.22
N ILE A 23 2.11 -9.41 0.86
CA ILE A 23 3.20 -8.76 1.60
C ILE A 23 2.71 -8.26 2.95
N LYS A 24 3.53 -8.47 3.99
CA LYS A 24 3.30 -7.91 5.32
C LYS A 24 4.07 -6.59 5.45
N LEU A 25 3.35 -5.51 5.76
CA LEU A 25 3.93 -4.20 6.01
C LEU A 25 3.74 -3.82 7.49
N PRO A 26 4.80 -3.43 8.21
CA PRO A 26 4.67 -2.89 9.56
C PRO A 26 3.87 -1.58 9.59
N ALA A 27 3.24 -1.29 10.73
CA ALA A 27 2.59 0.01 10.94
C ALA A 27 3.62 1.15 10.88
N GLY A 28 3.25 2.27 10.26
CA GLY A 28 4.12 3.43 10.08
C GLY A 28 5.07 3.33 8.88
N THR A 29 5.03 2.23 8.12
CA THR A 29 5.78 2.12 6.87
C THR A 29 5.23 3.08 5.81
N ILE A 30 6.11 3.84 5.16
CA ILE A 30 5.75 4.70 4.03
C ILE A 30 5.88 3.87 2.75
N ILE A 31 4.80 3.81 1.97
CA ILE A 31 4.75 3.06 0.72
C ILE A 31 4.27 3.91 -0.45
N TYR A 32 4.70 3.53 -1.64
CA TYR A 32 4.11 3.93 -2.92
C TYR A 32 3.74 2.69 -3.72
N LEU A 33 2.53 2.66 -4.26
CA LEU A 33 2.05 1.58 -5.10
C LEU A 33 1.71 2.16 -6.47
N ALA A 34 2.27 1.57 -7.53
CA ALA A 34 2.04 1.99 -8.90
C ALA A 34 1.55 0.81 -9.73
N ASN A 35 0.40 0.97 -10.39
CA ASN A 35 -0.02 0.08 -11.46
C ASN A 35 0.90 0.32 -12.68
N ARG A 36 1.49 -0.74 -13.21
CA ARG A 36 2.32 -0.71 -14.42
C ARG A 36 1.61 -1.29 -15.64
N ASP A 37 0.40 -1.78 -15.44
CA ASP A 37 -0.40 -2.36 -16.51
C ASP A 37 -1.23 -1.27 -17.18
N ASP A 38 -1.13 -1.19 -18.50
CA ASP A 38 -1.91 -0.23 -19.29
C ASP A 38 -3.34 -0.72 -19.56
N ASN A 39 -3.59 -2.02 -19.38
CA ASN A 39 -4.85 -2.67 -19.77
C ASN A 39 -5.60 -3.32 -18.60
N GLU A 40 -4.95 -3.50 -17.43
CA GLU A 40 -5.55 -4.14 -16.27
C GLU A 40 -5.60 -3.21 -15.06
N ASP A 41 -6.78 -3.11 -14.44
CA ASP A 41 -6.94 -2.42 -13.17
C ASP A 41 -6.23 -3.17 -12.03
N LEU A 42 -5.53 -2.43 -11.18
CA LEU A 42 -4.96 -2.96 -9.95
C LEU A 42 -6.01 -3.04 -8.84
N ARG A 43 -6.25 -4.24 -8.31
CA ARG A 43 -7.11 -4.48 -7.14
C ARG A 43 -6.28 -5.04 -5.99
N VAL A 44 -6.39 -4.43 -4.82
CA VAL A 44 -5.67 -4.82 -3.60
C VAL A 44 -6.66 -5.02 -2.46
N LEU A 45 -6.42 -6.05 -1.65
CA LEU A 45 -7.12 -6.28 -0.40
C LEU A 45 -6.17 -5.99 0.76
N ASP A 46 -6.51 -4.99 1.58
CA ASP A 46 -5.72 -4.61 2.74
C ASP A 46 -6.37 -5.14 4.03
N LEU A 47 -5.60 -5.88 4.83
CA LEU A 47 -5.95 -6.23 6.21
C LEU A 47 -5.15 -5.34 7.17
N ALA A 48 -5.80 -4.32 7.72
CA ALA A 48 -5.17 -3.37 8.64
C ALA A 48 -5.34 -3.82 10.10
N ILE A 49 -4.25 -3.81 10.87
CA ILE A 49 -4.25 -4.04 12.33
C ILE A 49 -3.77 -2.75 13.01
N PRO A 50 -4.69 -1.88 13.49
CA PRO A 50 -4.32 -0.60 14.09
C PRO A 50 -3.53 -0.75 15.40
N VAL A 51 -2.49 0.06 15.59
CA VAL A 51 -1.64 0.03 16.79
C VAL A 51 -2.00 1.07 17.86
N ASN A 52 -2.64 2.18 17.46
CA ASN A 52 -2.95 3.28 18.38
C ASN A 52 -4.31 3.13 19.07
N ARG A 53 -5.34 2.76 18.31
CA ARG A 53 -6.72 2.59 18.78
C ARG A 53 -7.34 1.40 18.05
N PRO A 54 -7.77 0.35 18.76
CA PRO A 54 -8.44 -0.79 18.14
C PRO A 54 -9.62 -0.34 17.26
N GLY A 55 -9.71 -0.88 16.05
CA GLY A 55 -10.76 -0.55 15.08
C GLY A 55 -10.64 0.81 14.38
N GLN A 56 -9.63 1.64 14.71
CA GLN A 56 -9.45 2.95 14.07
C GLN A 56 -8.12 3.02 13.30
N PHE A 57 -8.21 3.04 11.97
CA PHE A 57 -7.08 3.24 11.08
C PHE A 57 -7.09 4.64 10.46
N GLN A 58 -5.91 5.23 10.25
CA GLN A 58 -5.76 6.54 9.63
C GLN A 58 -4.67 6.47 8.55
N VAL A 59 -4.98 6.98 7.37
CA VAL A 59 -4.00 7.14 6.29
C VAL A 59 -3.49 8.57 6.30
N LYS A 60 -2.18 8.75 6.42
CA LYS A 60 -1.52 10.04 6.18
C LYS A 60 -0.99 10.06 4.76
N THR A 61 -1.57 10.91 3.92
CA THR A 61 -1.14 11.10 2.53
C THR A 61 -0.39 12.42 2.41
N ASN A 62 0.72 12.42 1.69
CA ASN A 62 1.38 13.67 1.30
C ASN A 62 0.84 14.23 -0.04
N ASN A 63 -0.05 13.49 -0.72
CA ASN A 63 -0.75 13.92 -1.92
C ASN A 63 -2.13 13.21 -2.03
N PRO A 64 -3.27 13.94 -2.01
CA PRO A 64 -4.62 13.35 -1.92
C PRO A 64 -5.07 12.52 -3.12
N SER A 65 -4.47 12.71 -4.30
CA SER A 65 -4.87 12.06 -5.55
C SER A 65 -4.49 10.58 -5.66
N TYR A 66 -3.74 10.03 -4.70
CA TYR A 66 -3.40 8.59 -4.61
C TYR A 66 -4.37 7.79 -3.74
N LEU A 67 -5.50 8.37 -3.34
CA LEU A 67 -6.61 7.65 -2.72
C LEU A 67 -7.32 6.78 -3.77
N GLY A 68 -6.59 5.82 -4.35
CA GLY A 68 -7.21 4.61 -4.88
C GLY A 68 -7.84 3.92 -3.67
N SER A 69 -9.10 4.23 -3.43
CA SER A 69 -10.02 3.68 -2.45
C SER A 69 -9.54 2.40 -1.75
N ALA A 70 -8.71 2.55 -0.71
CA ALA A 70 -8.62 1.55 0.35
C ALA A 70 -9.88 1.71 1.20
N LYS A 71 -11.03 1.36 0.62
CA LYS A 71 -12.28 1.20 1.35
C LYS A 71 -12.14 -0.14 2.05
N ILE A 72 -11.53 -0.11 3.22
CA ILE A 72 -11.47 -1.24 4.15
C ILE A 72 -12.95 -1.57 4.45
N PHE A 73 -13.38 -2.76 4.05
CA PHE A 73 -14.72 -3.27 4.37
C PHE A 73 -14.90 -3.38 5.89
#